data_AF-A0A7Y6PM60-F1
#
_entry.id   AF-A0A7Y6PM60-F1
#
_cell.length_a   1.000
_cell.length_b   1.000
_cell.length_c   1.000
_cell.angle_alpha   90.00
_cell.angle_beta   90.00
_cell.angle_gamma   90.00
#
_symmetry.space_group_name_H-M   'P 1'
#
loop_
_entity.id
_entity.type
_entity.pdbx_description
1 polymer ?
#
loop_
_entity_poly.entity_id
_entity_poly.type
_entity_poly.pdbx_seq_one_letter_code
_entity_poly.pdbx_strand_id
1 'polypeptide(L)'
;MSSSRAVLLLAISLAACTRKGPATPTTLRVPTSTIQPGNCGQPERDGVMSTSPRIDHADRDLDNDGRPELIVVDRAKCTEDGNCYWNVFRAPRDGECARYAGTFAGANLETLHTRGEENMSDVRAFWKQSGGRMLLQSYRFVRDGYRIEDVLQCKRAPDDRLECAETR
;
A
#
# COMPACT_ATOMS: atom_id res chain seq x y z
N MET A 1 -21.73 -47.09 -67.90
CA MET A 1 -21.69 -47.35 -66.45
C MET A 1 -20.27 -47.11 -65.95
N SER A 2 -20.18 -46.42 -64.82
CA SER A 2 -19.00 -46.17 -63.97
C SER A 2 -17.99 -45.10 -64.39
N SER A 3 -17.81 -44.18 -63.45
CA SER A 3 -17.25 -42.83 -63.54
C SER A 3 -15.86 -42.81 -62.88
N SER A 4 -14.91 -42.10 -63.49
CA SER A 4 -13.58 -41.83 -62.93
C SER A 4 -13.68 -40.93 -61.70
N ARG A 5 -13.19 -41.38 -60.54
CA ARG A 5 -13.06 -40.57 -59.32
C ARG A 5 -11.68 -39.92 -59.28
N ALA A 6 -11.65 -38.60 -59.52
CA ALA A 6 -10.48 -37.77 -59.25
C ALA A 6 -10.35 -37.54 -57.74
N VAL A 7 -9.14 -37.75 -57.23
CA VAL A 7 -8.73 -37.49 -55.84
C VAL A 7 -8.49 -35.99 -55.68
N LEU A 8 -9.23 -35.34 -54.78
CA LEU A 8 -8.98 -33.96 -54.37
C LEU A 8 -8.36 -33.98 -52.96
N LEU A 9 -7.06 -33.69 -52.87
CA LEU A 9 -6.36 -33.46 -51.61
C LEU A 9 -6.60 -32.01 -51.17
N LEU A 10 -7.40 -31.81 -50.13
CA LEU A 10 -7.51 -30.52 -49.44
C LEU A 10 -6.35 -30.39 -48.45
N ALA A 11 -5.41 -29.50 -48.75
CA ALA A 11 -4.41 -29.02 -47.79
C ALA A 11 -5.06 -27.98 -46.87
N ILE A 12 -5.30 -28.35 -45.62
CA ILE A 12 -5.78 -27.44 -44.57
C ILE A 12 -4.55 -26.74 -43.99
N SER A 13 -4.32 -25.49 -44.39
CA SER A 13 -3.34 -24.60 -43.78
C SER A 13 -3.84 -24.14 -42.42
N LEU A 14 -3.28 -24.72 -41.34
CA LEU A 14 -3.46 -24.26 -39.97
C LEU A 14 -2.74 -22.91 -39.79
N ALA A 15 -3.50 -21.82 -39.85
CA ALA A 15 -3.05 -20.53 -39.36
C ALA A 15 -2.90 -20.61 -37.83
N ALA A 16 -1.66 -20.72 -37.35
CA ALA A 16 -1.35 -20.67 -35.93
C ALA A 16 -1.60 -19.26 -35.41
N CYS A 17 -2.80 -19.02 -34.87
CA CYS A 17 -3.05 -17.89 -34.00
C CYS A 17 -2.16 -18.06 -32.76
N THR A 18 -1.01 -17.37 -32.72
CA THR A 18 -0.26 -17.14 -31.47
C THR A 18 -1.16 -16.33 -30.54
N ARG A 19 -1.98 -17.03 -29.75
CA ARG A 19 -2.67 -16.45 -28.60
C ARG A 19 -1.57 -15.99 -27.65
N LYS A 20 -1.38 -14.68 -27.58
CA LYS A 20 -0.62 -14.02 -26.52
C LYS A 20 -1.21 -14.55 -25.20
N GLY A 21 -0.47 -15.42 -24.53
CA GLY A 21 -0.91 -16.01 -23.26
C GLY A 21 -1.28 -14.89 -22.29
N PRO A 22 -2.25 -15.12 -21.37
CA PRO A 22 -2.54 -14.14 -20.34
C PRO A 22 -1.23 -13.80 -19.63
N ALA A 23 -0.89 -12.51 -19.59
CA ALA A 23 0.28 -12.04 -18.85
C ALA A 23 0.14 -12.55 -17.41
N THR A 24 1.12 -13.34 -16.96
CA THR A 24 1.19 -13.76 -15.56
C THR A 24 1.12 -12.50 -14.71
N PRO A 25 0.16 -12.38 -13.77
CA PRO A 25 0.11 -11.22 -12.89
C PRO A 25 1.43 -11.15 -12.14
N THR A 26 2.22 -10.11 -12.39
CA THR A 26 3.37 -9.80 -11.54
C THR A 26 2.80 -9.51 -10.18
N THR A 27 2.98 -10.42 -9.23
CA THR A 27 2.62 -10.16 -7.84
C THR A 27 3.42 -8.94 -7.39
N LEU A 28 2.71 -7.84 -7.12
CA LEU A 28 3.32 -6.64 -6.54
C LEU A 28 3.95 -7.06 -5.21
N ARG A 29 5.27 -7.11 -5.17
CA ARG A 29 6.02 -7.45 -3.96
C ARG A 29 5.84 -6.32 -2.97
N VAL A 30 5.12 -6.57 -1.87
CA VAL A 30 5.05 -5.61 -0.76
C VAL A 30 6.48 -5.34 -0.28
N PRO A 31 6.93 -4.07 -0.26
CA PRO A 31 8.26 -3.74 0.20
C PRO A 31 8.47 -4.15 1.65
N THR A 32 9.69 -4.60 1.97
CA THR A 32 10.08 -4.96 3.32
C THR A 32 10.77 -3.77 3.98
N SER A 33 10.38 -3.46 5.22
CA SER A 33 11.07 -2.46 6.05
C SER A 33 12.48 -2.93 6.40
N THR A 34 13.46 -2.02 6.42
CA THR A 34 14.84 -2.30 6.87
C THR A 34 14.96 -2.41 8.39
N ILE A 35 13.97 -1.89 9.12
CA ILE A 35 13.94 -1.79 10.58
C ILE A 35 12.67 -2.44 11.13
N GLN A 36 12.78 -3.03 12.33
CA GLN A 36 11.65 -3.58 13.06
C GLN A 36 11.03 -2.53 13.99
N PRO A 37 9.70 -2.54 14.17
CA PRO A 37 9.06 -1.68 15.14
C PRO A 37 9.67 -1.81 16.55
N GLY A 38 9.74 -0.70 17.29
CA GLY A 38 10.39 -0.57 18.60
C GLY A 38 11.90 -0.24 18.55
N ASN A 39 12.58 -0.52 17.44
CA ASN A 39 14.02 -0.27 17.31
C ASN A 39 14.36 1.20 17.02
N CYS A 40 15.56 1.61 17.44
CA CYS A 40 16.17 2.87 17.04
C CYS A 40 16.41 2.92 15.52
N GLY A 41 16.00 4.00 14.87
CA GLY A 41 16.24 4.20 13.45
C GLY A 41 16.46 5.66 13.06
N GLN A 42 16.85 5.85 11.81
CA GLN A 42 17.03 7.14 11.16
C GLN A 42 15.84 7.37 10.21
N PRO A 43 14.94 8.31 10.52
CA PRO A 43 13.68 8.48 9.78
C PRO A 43 13.81 8.64 8.25
N GLU A 44 14.91 9.22 7.78
CA GLU A 44 15.16 9.46 6.34
C GLU A 44 15.97 8.34 5.66
N ARG A 45 16.28 7.24 6.36
CA ARG A 45 17.07 6.12 5.84
C ARG A 45 16.47 4.76 6.11
N ASP A 46 15.79 4.60 7.24
CA ASP A 46 15.20 3.36 7.68
C ASP A 46 13.71 3.27 7.33
N GLY A 47 13.19 2.05 7.32
CA GLY A 47 11.81 1.75 6.96
C GLY A 47 11.71 1.22 5.54
N VAL A 48 10.63 1.55 4.86
CA VAL A 48 10.44 1.30 3.43
C VAL A 48 11.04 2.47 2.65
N MET A 49 12.35 2.41 2.42
CA MET A 49 13.15 3.45 1.74
C MET A 49 13.89 2.90 0.53
N SER A 50 14.09 3.70 -0.52
CA SER A 50 15.03 3.38 -1.61
C SER A 50 16.46 3.78 -1.26
N THR A 51 17.40 3.35 -2.10
CA THR A 51 18.82 3.72 -1.96
C THR A 51 19.07 5.21 -2.24
N SER A 52 18.14 5.88 -2.91
CA SER A 52 18.23 7.31 -3.26
C SER A 52 16.84 7.94 -3.09
N PRO A 53 16.39 8.11 -1.83
CA PRO A 53 15.02 8.46 -1.55
C PRO A 53 14.70 9.89 -1.95
N ARG A 54 13.45 10.12 -2.37
CA ARG A 54 12.87 11.45 -2.50
C ARG A 54 12.02 11.73 -1.27
N ILE A 55 12.64 12.31 -0.25
CA ILE A 55 12.04 12.48 1.07
C ILE A 55 10.96 13.56 1.06
N ASP A 56 9.85 13.26 1.73
CA ASP A 56 8.81 14.20 2.11
C ASP A 56 8.28 13.83 3.51
N HIS A 57 7.69 14.80 4.21
CA HIS A 57 7.30 14.70 5.62
C HIS A 57 5.81 15.02 5.80
N ALA A 58 5.18 14.33 6.75
CA ALA A 58 3.78 14.53 7.12
C ALA A 58 3.56 14.49 8.63
N ASP A 59 4.59 14.94 9.36
CA ASP A 59 4.74 14.94 10.80
C ASP A 59 3.52 15.51 11.51
N ARG A 60 3.08 14.84 12.57
CA ARG A 60 1.91 15.23 13.38
C ARG A 60 1.98 14.59 14.74
N ASP A 61 1.40 15.25 15.73
CA ASP A 61 1.29 14.73 17.08
C ASP A 61 0.20 13.63 17.12
N LEU A 62 0.64 12.36 17.19
CA LEU A 62 -0.25 11.20 17.23
C LEU A 62 -0.52 10.76 18.67
N ASP A 63 0.42 10.91 19.61
CA ASP A 63 0.19 10.56 21.02
C ASP A 63 -0.34 11.70 21.91
N ASN A 64 -0.52 12.89 21.34
CA ASN A 64 -0.98 14.09 22.02
C ASN A 64 -0.05 14.52 23.18
N ASP A 65 1.26 14.32 23.02
CA ASP A 65 2.29 14.80 23.97
C ASP A 65 2.77 16.23 23.66
N GLY A 66 2.25 16.85 22.60
CA GLY A 66 2.62 18.18 22.14
C GLY A 66 3.81 18.20 21.19
N ARG A 67 4.38 17.05 20.85
CA ARG A 67 5.48 16.90 19.89
C ARG A 67 5.02 16.01 18.73
N PRO A 68 5.36 16.35 17.49
CA PRO A 68 4.95 15.53 16.37
C PRO A 68 5.77 14.23 16.28
N GLU A 69 5.09 13.12 16.00
CA GLU A 69 5.70 11.95 15.40
C GLU A 69 6.24 12.30 14.02
N LEU A 70 7.39 11.71 13.68
CA LEU A 70 8.02 11.86 12.38
C LEU A 70 7.37 10.88 11.40
N ILE A 71 6.81 11.39 10.32
CA ILE A 71 6.13 10.59 9.29
C ILE A 71 6.82 10.86 7.96
N VAL A 72 7.70 9.95 7.58
CA VAL A 72 8.60 10.12 6.43
C VAL A 72 8.18 9.20 5.29
N VAL A 73 8.08 9.77 4.08
CA VAL A 73 7.76 9.03 2.88
C VAL A 73 8.86 9.18 1.84
N ASP A 74 9.29 8.07 1.25
CA ASP A 74 10.08 8.08 0.02
C ASP A 74 9.16 8.13 -1.19
N ARG A 75 9.05 9.32 -1.80
CA ARG A 75 8.24 9.54 -3.00
C ARG A 75 8.74 8.75 -4.21
N ALA A 76 9.96 8.21 -4.21
CA ALA A 76 10.46 7.29 -5.23
C ALA A 76 9.85 5.89 -5.13
N LYS A 77 9.25 5.53 -3.99
CA LYS A 77 8.54 4.26 -3.78
C LYS A 77 7.02 4.37 -3.94
N CYS A 78 6.48 5.55 -4.24
CA CYS A 78 5.07 5.69 -4.50
C CYS A 78 4.68 5.03 -5.84
N THR A 79 3.50 4.44 -5.90
CA THR A 79 2.91 3.93 -7.15
C THR A 79 2.43 5.07 -8.03
N GLU A 80 2.16 4.80 -9.30
CA GLU A 80 1.59 5.78 -10.24
C GLU A 80 0.22 6.32 -9.78
N ASP A 81 -0.59 5.47 -9.13
CA ASP A 81 -1.86 5.88 -8.51
C ASP A 81 -1.67 6.82 -7.30
N GLY A 82 -0.43 6.98 -6.82
CA GLY A 82 -0.04 7.80 -5.70
C GLY A 82 -0.05 7.08 -4.35
N ASN A 83 -0.16 5.75 -4.31
CA ASN A 83 -0.03 5.01 -3.04
C ASN A 83 1.42 5.02 -2.60
N CYS A 84 1.67 5.36 -1.34
CA CYS A 84 3.00 5.47 -0.78
C CYS A 84 3.15 4.66 0.51
N TYR A 85 4.38 4.62 1.01
CA TYR A 85 4.77 3.95 2.25
C TYR A 85 5.22 5.01 3.25
N TRP A 86 4.40 5.22 4.29
CA TRP A 86 4.55 6.28 5.29
C TRP A 86 5.20 5.68 6.54
N ASN A 87 6.49 5.91 6.70
CA ASN A 87 7.28 5.40 7.81
C ASN A 87 7.06 6.28 9.03
N VAL A 88 6.58 5.71 10.13
CA VAL A 88 6.28 6.44 11.36
C VAL A 88 7.38 6.18 12.38
N PHE A 89 7.91 7.24 12.97
CA PHE A 89 8.84 7.19 14.07
C PHE A 89 8.34 8.07 15.21
N ARG A 90 8.37 7.52 16.43
CA ARG A 90 8.24 8.34 17.64
C ARG A 90 9.45 9.27 17.71
N ALA A 91 9.19 10.54 17.96
CA ALA A 91 10.26 11.51 18.13
C ALA A 91 11.12 11.14 19.35
N PRO A 92 12.46 11.29 19.27
CA PRO A 92 13.33 10.99 20.39
C PRO A 92 12.99 11.85 21.61
N ARG A 93 12.95 11.26 22.81
CA ARG A 93 12.97 12.02 24.07
C ARG A 93 14.43 12.22 24.52
N ASP A 94 14.69 13.15 25.43
CA ASP A 94 16.06 13.60 25.75
C ASP A 94 17.06 12.44 25.94
N GLY A 95 18.11 12.41 25.11
CA GLY A 95 19.13 11.37 25.12
C GLY A 95 18.76 10.06 24.41
N GLU A 96 17.55 9.93 23.85
CA GLU A 96 17.07 8.76 23.13
C GLU A 96 17.19 8.90 21.60
N CYS A 97 17.03 7.78 20.90
CA CYS A 97 16.92 7.70 19.45
C CYS A 97 15.45 7.82 18.99
N ALA A 98 15.22 8.16 17.72
CA ALA A 98 13.89 7.99 17.13
C ALA A 98 13.54 6.50 17.05
N ARG A 99 12.35 6.12 17.48
CA ARG A 99 11.91 4.71 17.50
C ARG A 99 10.91 4.46 16.41
N TYR A 100 11.17 3.47 15.57
CA TYR A 100 10.28 3.11 14.47
C TYR A 100 8.99 2.49 15.00
N ALA A 101 7.85 3.00 14.58
CA ALA A 101 6.52 2.52 14.96
C ALA A 101 5.83 1.71 13.85
N GLY A 102 6.39 1.68 12.65
CA GLY A 102 5.87 0.92 11.51
C GLY A 102 5.72 1.76 10.24
N THR A 103 5.22 1.12 9.17
CA THR A 103 4.91 1.78 7.90
C THR A 103 3.42 1.68 7.59
N PHE A 104 2.72 2.79 7.37
CA PHE A 104 1.39 2.76 6.77
C PHE A 104 1.47 2.75 5.25
N ALA A 105 0.51 2.11 4.59
CA ALA A 105 0.49 1.98 3.15
C ALA A 105 -0.80 2.64 2.62
N GLY A 106 -0.67 3.62 1.71
CA GLY A 106 -1.83 4.29 1.12
C GLY A 106 -1.48 5.59 0.41
N ALA A 107 -2.44 6.13 -0.33
CA ALA A 107 -2.30 7.42 -1.00
C ALA A 107 -2.42 8.60 -0.03
N ASN A 108 -3.24 8.47 1.01
CA ASN A 108 -3.44 9.47 2.07
C ASN A 108 -3.65 8.80 3.42
N LEU A 109 -3.42 9.56 4.49
CA LEU A 109 -3.63 9.15 5.89
C LEU A 109 -4.59 10.12 6.58
N GLU A 110 -5.54 9.56 7.34
CA GLU A 110 -6.45 10.27 8.24
C GLU A 110 -6.20 9.80 9.67
N THR A 111 -6.05 10.75 10.59
CA THR A 111 -6.00 10.47 12.02
C THR A 111 -7.42 10.29 12.54
N LEU A 112 -7.66 9.20 13.28
CA LEU A 112 -8.96 8.90 13.87
C LEU A 112 -9.07 9.43 15.30
N HIS A 113 -10.31 9.57 15.78
CA HIS A 113 -10.58 9.97 17.17
C HIS A 113 -10.35 8.83 18.17
N THR A 114 -10.28 7.59 17.70
CA THR A 114 -9.95 6.44 18.53
C THR A 114 -8.45 6.39 18.81
N ARG A 115 -8.09 5.75 19.92
CA ARG A 115 -6.70 5.63 20.36
C ARG A 115 -6.35 4.18 20.64
N GLY A 116 -5.14 3.83 20.25
CA GLY A 116 -4.45 2.59 20.56
C GLY A 116 -3.73 2.66 21.90
N GLU A 117 -2.66 1.89 22.03
CA GLU A 117 -1.79 1.94 23.20
C GLU A 117 -0.94 3.22 23.24
N GLU A 118 -0.46 3.58 24.43
CA GLU A 118 0.40 4.77 24.64
C GLU A 118 -0.22 6.08 24.13
N ASN A 119 -1.57 6.16 24.15
CA ASN A 119 -2.35 7.30 23.70
C ASN A 119 -2.22 7.65 22.21
N MET A 120 -1.59 6.80 21.40
CA MET A 120 -1.47 7.02 19.95
C MET A 120 -2.83 6.99 19.27
N SER A 121 -3.15 8.03 18.51
CA SER A 121 -4.31 8.07 17.64
C SER A 121 -4.22 7.00 16.56
N ASP A 122 -5.29 6.24 16.39
CA ASP A 122 -5.41 5.28 15.30
C ASP A 122 -5.39 6.02 13.95
N VAL A 123 -4.95 5.35 12.90
CA VAL A 123 -4.79 5.96 11.57
C VAL A 123 -5.56 5.15 10.54
N ARG A 124 -6.24 5.82 9.62
CA ARG A 124 -6.84 5.20 8.44
C ARG A 124 -6.05 5.59 7.20
N ALA A 125 -5.62 4.60 6.42
CA ALA A 125 -5.04 4.84 5.12
C ALA A 125 -6.05 4.60 4.00
N PHE A 126 -5.96 5.44 2.97
CA PHE A 126 -6.76 5.35 1.75
C PHE A 126 -5.89 4.81 0.63
N TRP A 127 -6.02 3.54 0.30
CA TRP A 127 -5.27 2.90 -0.76
C TRP A 127 -6.08 2.93 -2.07
N LYS A 128 -5.56 3.59 -3.10
CA LYS A 128 -6.19 3.62 -4.42
C LYS A 128 -6.00 2.30 -5.16
N GLN A 129 -7.06 1.83 -5.81
CA GLN A 129 -7.06 0.68 -6.71
C GLN A 129 -7.49 1.12 -8.11
N SER A 130 -7.24 0.28 -9.10
CA SER A 130 -7.72 0.49 -10.45
C SER A 130 -9.26 0.56 -10.51
N GLY A 131 -9.79 1.26 -11.52
CA GLY A 131 -11.23 1.38 -11.72
C GLY A 131 -11.95 2.27 -10.69
N GLY A 132 -11.22 3.21 -10.05
CA GLY A 132 -11.80 4.19 -9.12
C GLY A 132 -12.19 3.61 -7.75
N ARG A 133 -11.77 2.37 -7.46
CA ARG A 133 -11.96 1.73 -6.17
C ARG A 133 -10.85 2.14 -5.20
N MET A 134 -11.11 1.96 -3.91
CA MET A 134 -10.11 2.14 -2.87
C MET A 134 -10.29 1.13 -1.74
N LEU A 135 -9.21 0.83 -1.02
CA LEU A 135 -9.27 0.18 0.28
C LEU A 135 -9.09 1.23 1.37
N LEU A 136 -9.95 1.19 2.38
CA LEU A 136 -9.76 1.91 3.62
C LEU A 136 -9.19 0.92 4.64
N GLN A 137 -7.98 1.16 5.09
CA GLN A 137 -7.29 0.29 6.03
C GLN A 137 -7.11 1.03 7.36
N SER A 138 -7.70 0.51 8.43
CA SER A 138 -7.60 1.10 9.77
C SER A 138 -6.47 0.42 10.54
N TYR A 139 -5.56 1.23 11.07
CA TYR A 139 -4.40 0.82 11.84
C TYR A 139 -4.59 1.26 13.28
N ARG A 140 -4.55 0.28 14.18
CA ARG A 140 -4.56 0.52 15.62
C ARG A 140 -3.14 0.41 16.16
N PHE A 141 -2.67 1.45 16.84
CA PHE A 141 -1.37 1.41 17.48
C PHE A 141 -1.37 0.45 18.68
N VAL A 142 -0.30 -0.31 18.79
CA VAL A 142 0.00 -1.22 19.91
C VAL A 142 1.42 -0.95 20.39
N ARG A 143 1.83 -1.50 21.53
CA ARG A 143 3.21 -1.38 21.99
C ARG A 143 4.18 -1.78 20.88
N ASP A 144 5.14 -0.90 20.62
CA ASP A 144 6.16 -1.06 19.60
C ASP A 144 5.60 -1.36 18.20
N GLY A 145 4.44 -0.83 17.80
CA GLY A 145 3.95 -1.06 16.45
C GLY A 145 2.50 -0.67 16.18
N TYR A 146 1.91 -1.34 15.20
CA TYR A 146 0.48 -1.29 14.93
C TYR A 146 -0.04 -2.67 14.53
N ARG A 147 -1.37 -2.82 14.59
CA ARG A 147 -2.10 -3.91 13.94
C ARG A 147 -3.10 -3.33 12.94
N ILE A 148 -3.43 -4.12 11.93
CA ILE A 148 -4.54 -3.80 11.02
C ILE A 148 -5.81 -4.28 11.69
N GLU A 149 -6.74 -3.36 11.95
CA GLU A 149 -7.99 -3.67 12.65
C GLU A 149 -9.13 -3.95 11.67
N ASP A 150 -9.17 -3.21 10.56
CA ASP A 150 -10.21 -3.35 9.54
C ASP A 150 -9.68 -2.99 8.15
N VAL A 151 -10.25 -3.62 7.14
CA VAL A 151 -10.05 -3.31 5.73
C VAL A 151 -11.43 -3.25 5.09
N LEU A 152 -11.76 -2.13 4.45
CA LEU A 152 -13.01 -1.94 3.75
C LEU A 152 -12.74 -1.67 2.27
N GLN A 153 -13.51 -2.31 1.40
CA GLN A 153 -13.46 -1.98 -0.03
C GLN A 153 -14.52 -0.95 -0.35
N CYS A 154 -14.08 0.19 -0.87
CA CYS A 154 -14.94 1.33 -1.13
C CYS A 154 -14.89 1.75 -2.60
N LYS A 155 -15.97 2.39 -3.04
CA LYS A 155 -16.05 3.17 -4.27
C LYS A 155 -16.47 4.59 -3.95
N ARG A 156 -16.01 5.55 -4.75
CA ARG A 156 -16.48 6.93 -4.69
C ARG A 156 -17.78 7.05 -5.47
N ALA A 157 -18.83 7.53 -4.80
CA ALA A 157 -20.10 7.86 -5.43
C ALA A 157 -19.99 9.17 -6.23
N PRO A 158 -20.95 9.49 -7.12
CA PRO A 158 -20.92 10.72 -7.91
C PRO A 158 -20.92 12.02 -7.08
N ASP A 159 -21.38 11.94 -5.84
CA ASP A 159 -21.43 13.04 -4.86
C ASP A 159 -20.22 13.04 -3.90
N ASP A 160 -19.13 12.37 -4.27
CA ASP A 160 -17.88 12.21 -3.50
C ASP A 160 -17.97 11.38 -2.21
N ARG A 161 -19.16 10.89 -1.84
CA ARG A 161 -19.32 9.98 -0.70
C ARG A 161 -18.62 8.65 -0.96
N LEU A 162 -18.05 8.07 0.10
CA LEU A 162 -17.53 6.72 0.03
C LEU A 162 -18.62 5.70 0.36
N GLU A 163 -18.85 4.76 -0.56
CA GLU A 163 -19.70 3.60 -0.34
C GLU A 163 -18.80 2.38 -0.13
N CYS A 164 -18.77 1.90 1.11
CA CYS A 164 -17.87 0.84 1.55
C CYS A 164 -18.63 -0.45 1.83
N ALA A 165 -18.07 -1.57 1.41
CA ALA A 165 -18.47 -2.90 1.83
C ALA A 165 -17.38 -3.48 2.73
N GLU A 166 -17.79 -4.19 3.78
CA GLU A 166 -16.88 -5.01 4.57
C GLU A 166 -16.23 -6.05 3.65
N THR A 167 -14.89 -6.15 3.67
CA THR A 167 -14.22 -7.27 3.01
C THR A 167 -14.22 -8.46 3.96
N ARG A 168 -14.90 -9.54 3.58
CA ARG A 168 -14.84 -10.84 4.28
C ARG A 168 -13.56 -11.59 3.95
#